data_AF-A0A7J3MXQ8-F1
#
_entry.id   AF-A0A7J3MXQ8-F1
#
_cell.length_a   1.000
_cell.length_b   1.000
_cell.length_c   1.000
_cell.angle_alpha   90.00
_cell.angle_beta   90.00
_cell.angle_gamma   90.00
#
_symmetry.space_group_name_H-M   'P 1'
#
loop_
_entity.id
_entity.type
_entity.pdbx_description
1 polymer ?
#
loop_
_entity_poly.entity_id
_entity_poly.type
_entity_poly.pdbx_seq_one_letter_code
_entity_poly.pdbx_strand_id
1 'polypeptide(L)'
;MVNVRITEISKVDDHYTIKLGLTIMDSTICINIDNVSRAVHNVEVKLRNNILYIDLIDESGKGFASCVIDLSHIHRKCLYCRSLTIPSQ
;
A
#
# COMPACT_ATOMS: atom_id res chain seq x y z
N MET A 1 -15.93 -2.93 4.54
CA MET A 1 -14.79 -2.91 5.49
C MET A 1 -13.51 -2.77 4.69
N VAL A 2 -12.55 -1.96 5.13
CA VAL A 2 -11.22 -1.87 4.53
C VAL A 2 -10.21 -2.43 5.53
N ASN A 3 -9.46 -3.44 5.12
CA ASN A 3 -8.38 -4.03 5.90
C ASN A 3 -7.13 -4.07 5.03
N VAL A 4 -5.99 -3.65 5.58
CA VAL A 4 -4.70 -3.73 4.91
C VAL A 4 -3.75 -4.46 5.84
N ARG A 5 -3.05 -5.44 5.31
CA ARG A 5 -2.02 -6.18 6.05
C ARG A 5 -0.77 -6.36 5.20
N ILE A 6 0.37 -6.40 5.87
CA ILE A 6 1.61 -6.84 5.27
C ILE A 6 1.51 -8.36 5.09
N THR A 7 1.64 -8.83 3.85
CA THR A 7 1.64 -10.28 3.55
C THR A 7 3.05 -10.81 3.35
N GLU A 8 3.96 -9.97 2.86
CA GLU A 8 5.35 -10.34 2.64
C GLU A 8 6.24 -9.10 2.71
N ILE A 9 7.44 -9.26 3.25
CA ILE A 9 8.53 -8.30 3.14
C ILE A 9 9.74 -9.06 2.61
N SER A 10 10.33 -8.57 1.53
CA SER A 10 11.59 -9.06 1.00
C SER A 10 12.60 -7.91 0.91
N LYS A 11 13.89 -8.27 0.92
CA LYS A 11 14.99 -7.31 0.82
C LYS A 11 15.93 -7.76 -0.30
N VAL A 12 16.27 -6.84 -1.19
CA VAL A 12 17.29 -7.02 -2.23
C VAL A 12 18.21 -5.81 -2.15
N ASP A 13 19.52 -6.06 -1.95
CA ASP A 13 20.51 -5.03 -1.65
C ASP A 13 20.06 -4.12 -0.49
N ASP A 14 20.04 -2.80 -0.69
CA ASP A 14 19.62 -1.81 0.30
C ASP A 14 18.13 -1.45 0.21
N HIS A 15 17.36 -2.16 -0.61
CA HIS A 15 15.95 -1.87 -0.86
C HIS A 15 15.03 -2.97 -0.36
N TYR A 16 13.89 -2.56 0.19
CA TYR A 16 12.81 -3.42 0.63
C TYR A 16 11.68 -3.43 -0.41
N THR A 17 11.10 -4.60 -0.60
CA THR A 17 9.84 -4.79 -1.31
C THR A 17 8.79 -5.27 -0.31
N ILE A 18 7.65 -4.57 -0.25
CA ILE A 18 6.54 -4.90 0.63
C ILE A 18 5.35 -5.32 -0.20
N LYS A 19 4.83 -6.52 0.04
CA LYS A 19 3.52 -6.94 -0.49
C LYS A 19 2.46 -6.67 0.56
N LEU A 20 1.44 -5.92 0.16
CA LEU A 20 0.28 -5.62 0.99
C LEU A 20 -0.95 -6.34 0.42
N GLY A 21 -1.67 -7.03 1.29
CA GLY A 21 -3.00 -7.56 1.00
C GLY A 21 -4.06 -6.56 1.47
N LEU A 22 -4.89 -6.09 0.55
CA LEU A 22 -5.98 -5.18 0.82
C LEU A 22 -7.30 -5.91 0.63
N THR A 23 -8.12 -5.96 1.68
CA THR A 23 -9.51 -6.42 1.59
C THR A 23 -10.41 -5.20 1.63
N ILE A 24 -11.10 -4.93 0.53
CA ILE A 24 -12.02 -3.80 0.36
C ILE A 24 -13.37 -4.38 -0.05
N MET A 25 -14.36 -4.25 0.83
CA MET A 25 -15.65 -4.93 0.69
C MET A 25 -15.44 -6.46 0.58
N ASP A 26 -15.89 -7.07 -0.52
CA ASP A 26 -15.77 -8.51 -0.79
C ASP A 26 -14.59 -8.85 -1.73
N SER A 27 -13.79 -7.83 -2.09
CA SER A 27 -12.64 -8.01 -2.99
C SER A 27 -11.34 -7.97 -2.21
N THR A 28 -10.46 -8.94 -2.49
CA THR A 28 -9.08 -8.91 -2.02
C THR A 28 -8.17 -8.61 -3.19
N ILE A 29 -7.32 -7.59 -3.05
CA ILE A 29 -6.28 -7.24 -4.02
C ILE A 29 -4.92 -7.25 -3.32
N CYS A 30 -3.88 -7.52 -4.10
CA CYS A 30 -2.50 -7.41 -3.64
C CYS A 30 -1.84 -6.24 -4.35
N ILE A 31 -1.09 -5.44 -3.60
CA ILE A 31 -0.22 -4.41 -4.16
C ILE A 31 1.22 -4.66 -3.71
N ASN A 32 2.17 -4.33 -4.58
CA ASN A 32 3.58 -4.37 -4.26
C ASN A 32 4.08 -2.92 -4.15
N ILE A 33 4.87 -2.64 -3.12
CA ILE A 33 5.60 -1.39 -2.95
C ILE A 33 7.07 -1.75 -3.00
N ASP A 34 7.71 -1.39 -4.11
CA ASP A 34 9.12 -1.70 -4.38
C ASP A 34 10.03 -0.51 -3.98
N ASN A 35 11.35 -0.74 -4.00
CA ASN A 35 12.39 0.28 -3.77
C ASN A 35 12.34 1.03 -2.43
N VAL A 36 11.71 0.46 -1.40
CA VAL A 36 11.56 1.13 -0.11
C VAL A 36 12.91 1.18 0.61
N SER A 37 13.35 2.38 1.00
CA SER A 37 14.69 2.62 1.58
C SER A 37 14.83 2.22 3.06
N ARG A 38 13.74 1.78 3.70
CA ARG A 38 13.69 1.45 5.13
C ARG A 38 12.83 0.22 5.36
N ALA A 39 13.15 -0.54 6.41
CA ALA A 39 12.33 -1.66 6.83
C ALA A 39 10.96 -1.16 7.30
N VAL A 40 9.90 -1.80 6.82
CA VAL A 40 8.53 -1.55 7.29
C VAL A 40 8.24 -2.50 8.44
N HIS A 41 7.83 -1.95 9.57
CA HIS A 41 7.41 -2.73 10.73
C HIS A 41 5.88 -2.87 10.78
N ASN A 42 5.16 -1.80 10.44
CA ASN A 42 3.71 -1.78 10.45
C ASN A 42 3.16 -0.88 9.34
N VAL A 43 1.85 -0.95 9.11
CA VAL A 43 1.13 -0.02 8.23
C VAL A 43 -0.02 0.64 8.98
N GLU A 44 -0.21 1.94 8.76
CA GLU A 44 -1.41 2.65 9.20
C GLU A 44 -2.30 2.97 8.02
N VAL A 45 -3.61 2.87 8.21
CA VAL A 45 -4.58 3.03 7.13
C VAL A 45 -5.57 4.13 7.48
N LYS A 46 -5.75 5.07 6.56
CA LYS A 46 -6.73 6.17 6.70
C LYS A 46 -7.56 6.23 5.42
N LEU A 47 -8.88 6.22 5.56
CA LEU A 47 -9.82 6.41 4.44
C LEU A 47 -10.43 7.82 4.53
N ARG A 48 -10.25 8.63 3.49
CA ARG A 48 -10.87 9.96 3.37
C ARG A 48 -11.36 10.19 1.96
N ASN A 49 -12.61 10.60 1.78
CA ASN A 49 -13.18 10.98 0.48
C ASN A 49 -12.91 9.95 -0.63
N ASN A 50 -13.12 8.65 -0.35
CA ASN A 50 -12.87 7.53 -1.27
C ASN A 50 -11.37 7.26 -1.60
N ILE A 51 -10.46 7.95 -0.93
CA ILE A 51 -9.01 7.77 -1.07
C ILE A 51 -8.49 7.03 0.16
N LEU A 52 -7.82 5.91 -0.11
CA LEU A 52 -7.13 5.09 0.87
C LEU A 52 -5.67 5.54 0.97
N TYR A 53 -5.28 5.99 2.15
CA TYR A 53 -3.90 6.33 2.51
C TYR A 53 -3.34 5.18 3.35
N ILE A 54 -2.18 4.66 2.94
CA ILE A 54 -1.47 3.58 3.62
C ILE A 54 -0.09 4.10 3.97
N ASP A 55 0.09 4.50 5.23
CA ASP A 55 1.34 5.01 5.76
C ASP A 55 2.23 3.82 6.17
N LEU A 56 3.47 3.80 5.69
CA LEU A 56 4.49 2.81 6.06
C LEU A 56 5.19 3.28 7.33
N ILE A 57 5.14 2.46 8.37
CA ILE A 57 5.64 2.76 9.71
C ILE A 57 6.91 1.95 9.97
N ASP A 58 7.98 2.61 10.40
CA ASP A 58 9.22 1.96 10.81
C ASP A 58 9.15 1.39 12.23
N GLU A 59 10.22 0.73 12.68
CA GLU A 59 10.33 0.15 14.03
C GLU A 59 10.24 1.20 15.16
N SER A 60 10.51 2.47 14.87
CA SER A 60 10.39 3.57 15.83
C SER A 60 8.97 4.10 15.95
N GLY A 61 8.02 3.55 15.19
CA GLY A 61 6.64 4.01 15.13
C GLY A 61 6.46 5.26 14.26
N LYS A 62 7.47 5.64 13.46
CA LYS A 62 7.38 6.82 12.59
C LYS A 62 6.96 6.44 11.18
N GLY A 63 5.98 7.17 10.66
CA GLY A 63 5.63 7.11 9.24
C GLY A 63 6.73 7.74 8.39
N PHE A 64 7.18 7.04 7.35
CA PHE A 64 8.27 7.52 6.49
C PHE A 64 7.93 7.56 5.00
N ALA A 65 6.87 6.87 4.57
CA ALA A 65 6.35 6.90 3.21
C ALA A 65 4.85 6.58 3.22
N SER A 66 4.13 6.98 2.18
CA SER A 66 2.69 6.73 2.06
C SER A 66 2.33 6.27 0.66
N CYS A 67 1.53 5.20 0.57
CA CYS A 67 0.87 4.78 -0.65
C CYS A 67 -0.57 5.31 -0.66
N VAL A 68 -1.02 5.85 -1.79
CA VAL A 68 -2.34 6.48 -1.93
C VAL A 68 -3.11 5.81 -3.06
N ILE A 69 -4.34 5.39 -2.80
CA ILE A 69 -5.19 4.65 -3.74
C ILE A 69 -6.58 5.27 -3.75
N ASP A 70 -7.02 5.81 -4.89
CA ASP A 70 -8.44 6.13 -5.08
C ASP A 70 -9.22 4.82 -5.32
N LEU A 71 -10.14 4.51 -4.41
CA LEU A 71 -10.95 3.29 -4.46
C LEU A 71 -11.85 3.25 -5.69
N SER A 72 -12.12 4.38 -6.36
CA SER A 72 -12.91 4.42 -7.60
C SER A 72 -12.33 3.50 -8.68
N HIS A 73 -11.00 3.32 -8.69
CA HIS A 73 -10.32 2.44 -9.64
C HIS A 73 -10.60 0.96 -9.38
N ILE A 74 -10.79 0.58 -8.12
CA ILE A 74 -11.10 -0.80 -7.72
C ILE A 74 -12.53 -1.15 -8.12
N HIS A 75 -13.47 -0.24 -7.84
CA HIS A 75 -14.87 -0.39 -8.26
C HIS A 75 -15.01 -0.55 -9.77
N ARG A 76 -14.19 0.18 -10.54
CA ARG A 76 -14.15 0.12 -12.01
C ARG A 76 -13.31 -1.04 -12.56
N LYS A 77 -12.71 -1.87 -11.71
CA LYS A 77 -11.78 -2.96 -12.07
C LYS A 77 -10.60 -2.50 -12.94
N CYS A 78 -10.16 -1.24 -12.80
CA CYS A 78 -9.11 -0.66 -13.62
C CYS A 78 -7.77 -0.56 -12.88
N LEU A 79 -7.34 -1.66 -12.26
CA LEU A 79 -6.12 -1.73 -11.43
C LEU A 79 -4.82 -1.49 -12.23
N TYR A 80 -4.87 -1.60 -13.57
CA TYR A 80 -3.76 -1.30 -14.48
C TYR A 80 -3.88 0.08 -15.15
N CYS A 81 -4.75 0.96 -14.64
CA CYS A 81 -4.97 2.27 -15.22
C CYS A 81 -3.73 3.16 -15.00
N ARG A 82 -3.23 3.82 -16.05
CA ARG A 82 -2.12 4.80 -15.94
C ARG A 82 -2.46 6.00 -15.05
N SER A 83 -3.75 6.26 -14.81
CA SER A 83 -4.23 7.29 -13.89
C SER A 83 -4.31 6.82 -12.44
N LEU A 84 -4.17 5.52 -12.19
CA LEU A 84 -3.96 5.02 -10.84
C LEU A 84 -2.56 5.46 -10.43
N THR A 85 -2.48 6.56 -9.69
CA THR A 85 -1.24 7.00 -9.07
C THR A 85 -0.92 6.05 -7.92
N ILE A 86 -0.48 4.84 -8.24
CA ILE A 86 0.37 4.11 -7.30
C ILE A 86 1.67 4.89 -7.32
N PRO A 87 2.06 5.60 -6.23
CA PRO A 87 3.37 6.25 -6.22
C PRO A 87 4.41 5.19 -6.55
N SER A 88 5.01 5.35 -7.73
CA SER A 88 5.87 4.36 -8.35
C SER A 88 7.30 4.88 -8.39
N GLN A 89 8.20 3.99 -7.98
CA GLN A 89 9.63 3.90 -8.30
C GLN A 89 10.60 4.75 -7.49
#